data_AF-A0A6A6E0H7-F1
#
_entry.id   AF-A0A6A6E0H7-F1
#
_cell.length_a   1.000
_cell.length_b   1.000
_cell.length_c   1.000
_cell.angle_alpha   90.00
_cell.angle_beta   90.00
_cell.angle_gamma   90.00
#
_symmetry.space_group_name_H-M   'P 1'
#
loop_
_entity.id
_entity.type
_entity.pdbx_description
1 polymer ?
#
loop_
_entity_poly.entity_id
_entity_poly.type
_entity_poly.pdbx_seq_one_letter_code
_entity_poly.pdbx_strand_id
1 'polypeptide(L)'
;MAVLQQIQELASRSENYVLLQRFAMPTEHGPKDAIAVTVPVSKILLSFYTLMMNVIILHLWYLFVLVAIAVAAKSRTLTRNMGVANVAIWNSQASPLSIIKSMFEYRSHIPGYAFMWAAAAFLAWACAFIMSLLVSPSLIIGTAAPANLQNLYYPTHPGSQESSAYLRYNSLLVPSNLRAIEVLEAANPKTGQKTNTSSFNVVVQDPKCSKDSSGNQTCQIDYSFHLSGIDFGLQYIPDLRLEVQGSCRTEYSWYQGYDVVDNITVDFYNVFNDPEVQHQVSLGDGKAPIATVFLPSSTIRGANLSFAFIISSMQRLSYTPGVDPWYLTEPYNGDDFAVGYQVQQGRPGLLCWEQSLWSHGDGPKKSIVEIEQVEGLQPGLVEVFKAALSQPRIIGLAQALGTSALKSAATSVGLFFDAETSNLHQDLQRLVLGAYVATKNTLAETTMFNDPPKDIPNLAFDQKTKQFKDGVADFVIYGSNFAALSVRVIIVVPVITVFLWLSVYLLTDNPCIPLPWAYVNALKAPVLYSSVDNETLETERPGNWKRTSQAPYYTEKESLVAVRPKYDLESRVFSWDSHTQGMRNDSEGSGPKSPRTIEEGLKTNGDHEV
;
A
#
# COMPACT_ATOMS: atom_id res chain seq x y z
N MET A 1 16.69 7.82 -25.86
CA MET A 1 16.49 6.55 -26.60
C MET A 1 16.92 5.33 -25.78
N ALA A 2 18.15 5.26 -25.24
CA ALA A 2 18.61 4.10 -24.43
C ALA A 2 17.73 3.79 -23.20
N VAL A 3 17.23 4.82 -22.50
CA VAL A 3 16.30 4.65 -21.37
C VAL A 3 14.95 4.08 -21.82
N LEU A 4 14.47 4.47 -23.00
CA LEU A 4 13.22 3.93 -23.58
C LEU A 4 13.38 2.45 -23.96
N GLN A 5 14.52 2.07 -24.55
CA GLN A 5 14.85 0.67 -24.83
C GLN A 5 15.00 -0.17 -23.55
N GLN A 6 15.68 0.34 -22.52
CA GLN A 6 15.77 -0.34 -21.23
C GLN A 6 14.41 -0.45 -20.53
N ILE A 7 13.54 0.56 -20.64
CA ILE A 7 12.16 0.48 -20.15
C ILE A 7 11.38 -0.59 -20.92
N GLN A 8 11.61 -0.74 -22.23
CA GLN A 8 10.96 -1.74 -23.07
C GLN A 8 11.45 -3.17 -22.76
N GLU A 9 12.75 -3.34 -22.48
CA GLU A 9 13.34 -4.61 -22.05
C GLU A 9 12.97 -4.95 -20.59
N LEU A 10 12.86 -3.97 -19.69
CA LEU A 10 12.36 -4.17 -18.32
C LEU A 10 10.84 -4.37 -18.26
N ALA A 11 10.12 -3.94 -19.30
CA ALA A 11 8.71 -4.25 -19.53
C ALA A 11 8.53 -5.60 -20.25
N SER A 12 9.61 -6.32 -20.56
CA SER A 12 9.51 -7.65 -21.16
C SER A 12 8.73 -8.60 -20.24
N ARG A 13 7.82 -9.33 -20.88
CA ARG A 13 6.72 -10.10 -20.30
C ARG A 13 7.16 -10.94 -19.11
N SER A 14 6.64 -10.60 -17.94
CA SER A 14 6.37 -11.65 -16.96
C SER A 14 5.35 -12.60 -17.55
N GLU A 15 5.54 -13.89 -17.33
CA GLU A 15 4.58 -14.92 -17.73
C GLU A 15 3.21 -14.67 -17.08
N ASN A 16 3.18 -14.18 -15.84
CA ASN A 16 1.97 -14.18 -15.03
C ASN A 16 1.17 -12.85 -15.09
N TYR A 17 1.81 -11.73 -15.42
CA TYR A 17 1.19 -10.40 -15.36
C TYR A 17 1.63 -9.49 -16.51
N VAL A 18 0.82 -8.46 -16.80
CA VAL A 18 1.09 -7.48 -17.86
C VAL A 18 1.47 -6.12 -17.25
N LEU A 19 2.55 -5.52 -17.75
CA LEU A 19 2.99 -4.18 -17.38
C LEU A 19 2.60 -3.17 -18.47
N LEU A 20 2.57 -1.88 -18.10
CA LEU A 20 2.23 -0.76 -18.99
C LEU A 20 0.82 -0.85 -19.61
N GLN A 21 -0.04 -1.73 -19.09
CA GLN A 21 -1.45 -1.80 -19.44
C GLN A 21 -2.29 -1.06 -18.40
N ARG A 22 -3.31 -0.34 -18.88
CA ARG A 22 -4.30 0.32 -18.04
C ARG A 22 -5.26 -0.72 -17.47
N PHE A 23 -5.56 -0.65 -16.18
CA PHE A 23 -6.44 -1.58 -15.48
C PHE A 23 -7.16 -0.89 -14.31
N ALA A 24 -8.20 -1.52 -13.78
CA ALA A 24 -8.91 -1.04 -12.61
C ALA A 24 -8.31 -1.69 -11.35
N MET A 25 -7.52 -0.93 -10.60
CA MET A 25 -6.97 -1.37 -9.32
C MET A 25 -8.07 -1.44 -8.25
N PRO A 26 -8.34 -2.62 -7.66
CA PRO A 26 -9.28 -2.70 -6.54
C PRO A 26 -8.75 -1.94 -5.33
N THR A 27 -9.59 -1.08 -4.74
CA THR A 27 -9.30 -0.40 -3.46
C THR A 27 -10.54 -0.42 -2.58
N GLU A 28 -10.38 -0.15 -1.28
CA GLU A 28 -11.49 -0.10 -0.31
C GLU A 28 -12.56 0.94 -0.66
N HIS A 29 -12.20 1.96 -1.46
CA HIS A 29 -13.13 3.01 -1.93
C HIS A 29 -13.60 2.77 -3.36
N GLY A 30 -13.53 1.52 -3.84
CA GLY A 30 -13.87 1.13 -5.20
C GLY A 30 -12.67 1.08 -6.14
N PRO A 31 -12.90 0.68 -7.41
CA PRO A 31 -11.84 0.56 -8.40
C PRO A 31 -11.23 1.93 -8.76
N LYS A 32 -9.90 1.99 -8.83
CA LYS A 32 -9.15 3.16 -9.30
C LYS A 32 -8.39 2.83 -10.56
N ASP A 33 -8.46 3.73 -11.53
CA ASP A 33 -7.77 3.58 -12.80
C ASP A 33 -6.24 3.70 -12.64
N ALA A 34 -5.54 2.67 -13.14
CA ALA A 34 -4.15 2.42 -12.80
C ALA A 34 -3.32 1.88 -13.98
N ILE A 35 -2.01 2.06 -13.92
CA ILE A 35 -1.03 1.42 -14.81
C ILE A 35 0.04 0.75 -13.97
N ALA A 36 0.36 -0.51 -14.28
CA ALA A 36 1.37 -1.26 -13.56
C ALA A 36 2.75 -1.02 -14.17
N VAL A 37 3.74 -0.72 -13.34
CA VAL A 37 5.15 -0.58 -13.74
C VAL A 37 6.05 -1.34 -12.77
N THR A 38 7.29 -1.60 -13.16
CA THR A 38 8.27 -2.18 -12.23
C THR A 38 8.61 -1.20 -11.09
N VAL A 39 8.97 -1.72 -9.91
CA VAL A 39 9.33 -0.90 -8.75
C VAL A 39 10.49 0.10 -9.02
N PRO A 40 11.55 -0.24 -9.80
CA PRO A 40 12.57 0.74 -10.16
C PRO A 40 12.00 1.92 -10.96
N VAL A 41 11.12 1.65 -11.92
CA VAL A 41 10.48 2.68 -12.75
C VAL A 41 9.54 3.54 -11.91
N SER A 42 8.77 2.94 -10.98
CA SER A 42 7.88 3.71 -10.11
C SER A 42 8.64 4.68 -9.20
N LYS A 43 9.82 4.31 -8.70
CA LYS A 43 10.67 5.21 -7.89
C LYS A 43 11.21 6.40 -8.68
N ILE A 44 11.59 6.19 -9.94
CA ILE A 44 12.03 7.26 -10.85
C ILE A 44 10.86 8.22 -11.11
N LEU A 45 9.68 7.68 -11.45
CA LEU A 45 8.48 8.48 -11.67
C LEU A 45 8.08 9.24 -10.41
N LEU A 46 8.09 8.60 -9.24
CA LEU A 46 7.79 9.26 -7.97
C LEU A 46 8.70 10.47 -7.71
N SER A 47 10.01 10.32 -7.97
CA SER A 47 10.98 11.40 -7.83
C SER A 47 10.71 12.54 -8.82
N PHE A 48 10.39 12.21 -10.07
CA PHE A 48 10.02 13.19 -11.09
C PHE A 48 8.75 13.96 -10.72
N TYR A 49 7.69 13.28 -10.23
CA TYR A 49 6.45 13.91 -9.81
C TYR A 49 6.63 14.78 -8.56
N THR A 50 7.53 14.39 -7.65
CA THR A 50 7.91 15.22 -6.50
C THR A 50 8.50 16.56 -6.94
N LEU A 51 9.35 16.53 -7.97
CA LEU A 51 9.91 17.73 -8.59
C LEU A 51 8.83 18.56 -9.29
N MET A 52 7.93 17.94 -10.06
CA MET A 52 6.83 18.66 -10.73
C MET A 52 5.89 19.33 -9.73
N MET A 53 5.55 18.66 -8.63
CA MET A 53 4.75 19.26 -7.55
C MET A 53 5.44 20.47 -6.92
N ASN A 54 6.76 20.40 -6.74
CA ASN A 54 7.52 21.53 -6.21
C ASN A 54 7.47 22.71 -7.19
N VAL A 55 7.65 22.43 -8.49
CA VAL A 55 7.53 23.43 -9.56
C VAL A 55 6.14 24.05 -9.60
N ILE A 56 5.06 23.28 -9.45
CA ILE A 56 3.67 23.77 -9.36
C ILE A 56 3.53 24.80 -8.24
N ILE A 57 3.99 24.48 -7.02
CA ILE A 57 3.85 25.40 -5.88
C ILE A 57 4.70 26.65 -6.08
N LEU A 58 5.90 26.53 -6.65
CA LEU A 58 6.73 27.69 -6.99
C LEU A 58 6.07 28.61 -8.03
N HIS A 59 5.38 28.05 -9.03
CA HIS A 59 4.63 28.87 -10.00
C HIS A 59 3.41 29.52 -9.36
N LEU A 60 2.69 28.84 -8.48
CA LEU A 60 1.60 29.44 -7.71
C LEU A 60 2.09 30.57 -6.81
N TRP A 61 3.24 30.38 -6.15
CA TRP A 61 3.90 31.42 -5.37
C TRP A 61 4.26 32.63 -6.23
N TYR A 62 4.84 32.40 -7.40
CA TYR A 62 5.18 33.44 -8.35
C TYR A 62 3.94 34.27 -8.74
N LEU A 63 2.85 33.60 -9.10
CA LEU A 63 1.57 34.25 -9.44
C LEU A 63 1.01 35.04 -8.24
N PHE A 64 1.12 34.49 -7.03
CA PHE A 64 0.71 35.17 -5.81
C PHE A 64 1.51 36.46 -5.59
N VAL A 65 2.83 36.42 -5.70
CA VAL A 65 3.71 37.61 -5.58
C VAL A 65 3.33 38.65 -6.63
N LEU A 66 3.16 38.24 -7.89
CA LEU A 66 2.77 39.10 -9.00
C LEU A 66 1.44 39.83 -8.72
N VAL A 67 0.40 39.10 -8.30
CA VAL A 67 -0.91 39.69 -7.97
C VAL A 67 -0.81 40.61 -6.74
N ALA A 68 -0.14 40.16 -5.68
CA ALA A 68 -0.02 40.91 -4.44
C ALA A 68 0.72 42.25 -4.64
N ILE A 69 1.80 42.26 -5.43
CA ILE A 69 2.53 43.50 -5.76
C ILE A 69 1.69 44.42 -6.64
N ALA A 70 0.96 43.90 -7.63
CA ALA A 70 0.10 44.74 -8.46
C ALA A 70 -1.07 45.36 -7.68
N VAL A 71 -1.67 44.61 -6.74
CA VAL A 71 -2.69 45.14 -5.84
C VAL A 71 -2.09 46.21 -4.91
N ALA A 72 -0.90 45.95 -4.35
CA ALA A 72 -0.20 46.92 -3.52
C ALA A 72 0.09 48.22 -4.30
N ALA A 73 0.55 48.10 -5.56
CA ALA A 73 0.84 49.24 -6.43
C ALA A 73 -0.36 50.15 -6.69
N LYS A 74 -1.57 49.59 -6.72
CA LYS A 74 -2.81 50.35 -6.89
C LYS A 74 -3.21 51.14 -5.63
N SER A 75 -2.69 50.76 -4.46
CA SER A 75 -3.01 51.43 -3.20
C SER A 75 -2.28 52.77 -3.08
N ARG A 76 -3.03 53.87 -2.93
CA ARG A 76 -2.49 55.24 -2.81
C ARG A 76 -1.72 55.51 -1.50
N THR A 77 -1.70 54.57 -0.56
CA THR A 77 -1.12 54.74 0.78
C THR A 77 0.30 54.16 0.92
N LEU A 78 0.96 53.84 -0.20
CA LEU A 78 2.31 53.27 -0.20
C LEU A 78 3.35 54.23 0.39
N THR A 79 3.93 53.85 1.54
CA THR A 79 5.06 54.57 2.15
C THR A 79 6.36 54.30 1.40
N ARG A 80 7.35 55.21 1.50
CA ARG A 80 8.66 55.11 0.80
C ARG A 80 9.32 53.75 0.94
N ASN A 81 9.31 53.21 2.16
CA ASN A 81 10.01 51.98 2.50
C ASN A 81 9.30 50.74 1.92
N MET A 82 7.97 50.80 1.73
CA MET A 82 7.21 49.72 1.11
C MET A 82 7.47 49.60 -0.40
N GLY A 83 7.70 50.72 -1.09
CA GLY A 83 8.07 50.70 -2.53
C GLY A 83 9.40 50.01 -2.78
N VAL A 84 10.43 50.32 -1.97
CA VAL A 84 11.75 49.67 -2.05
C VAL A 84 11.64 48.18 -1.70
N ALA A 85 10.85 47.83 -0.69
CA ALA A 85 10.60 46.43 -0.33
C ALA A 85 9.92 45.67 -1.48
N ASN A 86 8.95 46.27 -2.19
CA ASN A 86 8.30 45.65 -3.35
C ASN A 86 9.27 45.36 -4.50
N VAL A 87 10.22 46.26 -4.76
CA VAL A 87 11.31 46.02 -5.74
C VAL A 87 12.13 44.79 -5.31
N ALA A 88 12.54 44.73 -4.04
CA ALA A 88 13.34 43.62 -3.51
C ALA A 88 12.59 42.29 -3.56
N ILE A 89 11.29 42.29 -3.23
CA ILE A 89 10.41 41.12 -3.29
C ILE A 89 10.27 40.64 -4.74
N TRP A 90 9.96 41.56 -5.67
CA TRP A 90 9.80 41.22 -7.08
C TRP A 90 11.08 40.65 -7.69
N ASN A 91 12.25 41.23 -7.39
CA ASN A 91 13.52 40.70 -7.87
C ASN A 91 13.88 39.35 -7.24
N SER A 92 13.31 39.01 -6.07
CA SER A 92 13.54 37.75 -5.36
C SER A 92 12.40 36.74 -5.53
N GLN A 93 11.43 37.02 -6.40
CA GLN A 93 10.19 36.25 -6.56
C GLN A 93 10.36 34.74 -6.84
N ALA A 94 11.45 34.37 -7.51
CA ALA A 94 11.72 32.98 -7.87
C ALA A 94 12.10 32.11 -6.66
N SER A 95 12.48 32.72 -5.52
CA SER A 95 12.93 32.01 -4.32
C SER A 95 12.28 32.62 -3.07
N PRO A 96 11.29 31.93 -2.46
CA PRO A 96 10.69 32.38 -1.20
C PRO A 96 11.75 32.60 -0.10
N LEU A 97 12.78 31.76 -0.03
CA LEU A 97 13.88 31.91 0.93
C LEU A 97 14.65 33.22 0.76
N SER A 98 14.85 33.67 -0.48
CA SER A 98 15.49 34.96 -0.77
C SER A 98 14.64 36.12 -0.26
N ILE A 99 13.32 36.05 -0.39
CA ILE A 99 12.39 37.05 0.15
C ILE A 99 12.47 37.10 1.68
N ILE A 100 12.51 35.95 2.36
CA ILE A 100 12.67 35.90 3.82
C ILE A 100 13.94 36.63 4.25
N LYS A 101 15.08 36.30 3.62
CA LYS A 101 16.37 36.93 3.91
C LYS A 101 16.31 38.45 3.71
N SER A 102 15.78 38.90 2.57
CA SER A 102 15.62 40.33 2.28
C SER A 102 14.71 41.02 3.31
N MET A 103 13.58 40.41 3.70
CA MET A 103 12.66 41.01 4.66
C MET A 103 13.25 41.11 6.08
N PHE A 104 14.16 40.21 6.48
CA PHE A 104 14.87 40.34 7.75
C PHE A 104 15.75 41.58 7.81
N GLU A 105 16.38 41.98 6.70
CA GLU A 105 17.18 43.21 6.59
C GLU A 105 16.31 44.47 6.75
N TYR A 106 15.05 44.43 6.26
CA TYR A 106 14.10 45.54 6.35
C TYR A 106 13.25 45.57 7.63
N ARG A 107 13.41 44.62 8.56
CA ARG A 107 12.58 44.47 9.76
C ARG A 107 12.54 45.72 10.63
N SER A 108 13.65 46.45 10.74
CA SER A 108 13.75 47.66 11.57
C SER A 108 12.99 48.86 11.00
N HIS A 109 12.69 48.85 9.70
CA HIS A 109 12.12 49.99 8.99
C HIS A 109 10.62 49.85 8.71
N ILE A 110 10.13 48.62 8.51
CA ILE A 110 8.73 48.30 8.16
C ILE A 110 8.31 46.97 8.81
N PRO A 111 8.28 46.87 10.15
CA PRO A 111 8.21 45.59 10.86
C PRO A 111 6.98 44.75 10.50
N GLY A 112 5.78 45.38 10.42
CA GLY A 112 4.55 44.66 10.08
C GLY A 112 4.53 44.13 8.64
N TYR A 113 4.95 44.94 7.67
CA TYR A 113 4.97 44.55 6.25
C TYR A 113 6.04 43.50 5.96
N ALA A 114 7.24 43.70 6.52
CA ALA A 114 8.34 42.74 6.41
C ALA A 114 7.98 41.41 7.05
N PHE A 115 7.35 41.42 8.24
CA PHE A 115 6.89 40.19 8.90
C PHE A 115 5.82 39.46 8.07
N MET A 116 4.84 40.19 7.53
CA MET A 116 3.79 39.61 6.68
C MET A 116 4.38 38.88 5.47
N TRP A 117 5.31 39.52 4.74
CA TRP A 117 5.95 38.89 3.57
C TRP A 117 6.90 37.77 3.93
N ALA A 118 7.67 37.90 5.02
CA ALA A 118 8.52 36.82 5.52
C ALA A 118 7.68 35.60 5.92
N ALA A 119 6.57 35.80 6.61
CA ALA A 119 5.64 34.75 6.99
C ALA A 119 4.99 34.09 5.75
N ALA A 120 4.54 34.89 4.78
CA ALA A 120 3.97 34.36 3.54
C ALA A 120 4.99 33.55 2.72
N ALA A 121 6.22 34.03 2.60
CA ALA A 121 7.30 33.33 1.90
C ALA A 121 7.74 32.05 2.63
N PHE A 122 7.78 32.08 3.97
CA PHE A 122 8.03 30.89 4.77
C PHE A 122 6.93 29.85 4.59
N LEU A 123 5.66 30.28 4.62
CA LEU A 123 4.52 29.40 4.39
C LEU A 123 4.57 28.79 2.99
N ALA A 124 4.88 29.58 1.96
CA ALA A 124 5.01 29.08 0.59
C ALA A 124 6.14 28.07 0.43
N TRP A 125 7.31 28.32 1.04
CA TRP A 125 8.42 27.38 1.07
C TRP A 125 8.05 26.07 1.79
N ALA A 126 7.44 26.18 2.97
CA ALA A 126 6.98 25.03 3.74
C ALA A 126 5.91 24.23 2.96
N CYS A 127 4.92 24.92 2.34
CA CYS A 127 3.91 24.30 1.50
C CYS A 127 4.53 23.59 0.29
N ALA A 128 5.54 24.17 -0.36
CA ALA A 128 6.22 23.53 -1.49
C ALA A 128 6.84 22.19 -1.08
N PHE A 129 7.54 22.18 0.06
CA PHE A 129 8.16 20.96 0.59
C PHE A 129 7.12 19.92 1.05
N ILE A 130 6.16 20.34 1.88
CA ILE A 130 5.14 19.47 2.47
C ILE A 130 4.23 18.88 1.39
N MET A 131 3.72 19.69 0.46
CA MET A 131 2.82 19.21 -0.59
C MET A 131 3.50 18.25 -1.54
N SER A 132 4.78 18.50 -1.90
CA SER A 132 5.56 17.55 -2.69
C SER A 132 5.71 16.21 -2.00
N LEU A 133 5.92 16.19 -0.68
CA LEU A 133 6.03 14.95 0.09
C LEU A 133 4.70 14.23 0.32
N LEU A 134 3.58 14.96 0.44
CA LEU A 134 2.27 14.36 0.71
C LEU A 134 1.56 13.88 -0.56
N VAL A 135 1.67 14.63 -1.67
CA VAL A 135 0.93 14.34 -2.91
C VAL A 135 1.66 13.30 -3.75
N SER A 136 2.99 13.32 -3.80
CA SER A 136 3.74 12.40 -4.68
C SER A 136 3.53 10.93 -4.33
N PRO A 137 3.47 10.51 -3.05
CA PRO A 137 3.13 9.13 -2.70
C PRO A 137 1.77 8.67 -3.23
N SER A 138 0.80 9.57 -3.41
CA SER A 138 -0.51 9.22 -4.00
C SER A 138 -0.44 8.76 -5.46
N LEU A 139 0.73 8.94 -6.11
CA LEU A 139 1.02 8.36 -7.42
C LEU A 139 0.98 6.83 -7.35
N ILE A 140 1.51 6.23 -6.28
CA ILE A 140 1.53 4.79 -6.08
C ILE A 140 0.30 4.40 -5.24
N ILE A 141 -0.66 3.72 -5.85
CA ILE A 141 -1.90 3.31 -5.18
C ILE A 141 -1.84 1.90 -4.61
N GLY A 142 -0.86 1.09 -5.02
CA GLY A 142 -0.67 -0.26 -4.50
C GLY A 142 0.40 -1.04 -5.26
N THR A 143 0.51 -2.33 -4.94
CA THR A 143 1.48 -3.28 -5.51
C THR A 143 0.75 -4.39 -6.25
N ALA A 144 0.07 -4.02 -7.33
CA ALA A 144 -0.75 -4.90 -8.15
C ALA A 144 -0.47 -4.72 -9.64
N ALA A 145 -0.65 -5.77 -10.42
CA ALA A 145 -0.60 -5.75 -11.88
C ALA A 145 -1.72 -6.62 -12.46
N PRO A 146 -2.28 -6.26 -13.64
CA PRO A 146 -3.30 -7.08 -14.28
C PRO A 146 -2.72 -8.44 -14.69
N ALA A 147 -3.54 -9.48 -14.58
CA ALA A 147 -3.16 -10.84 -14.96
C ALA A 147 -2.86 -10.95 -16.46
N ASN A 148 -1.90 -11.81 -16.83
CA ASN A 148 -1.62 -12.11 -18.23
C ASN A 148 -2.61 -13.13 -18.78
N LEU A 149 -3.51 -12.65 -19.63
CA LEU A 149 -4.51 -13.45 -20.34
C LEU A 149 -3.93 -14.66 -21.06
N GLN A 150 -2.71 -14.56 -21.59
CA GLN A 150 -2.13 -15.64 -22.41
C GLN A 150 -1.82 -16.91 -21.60
N ASN A 151 -1.65 -16.76 -20.29
CA ASN A 151 -1.30 -17.85 -19.39
C ASN A 151 -2.49 -18.26 -18.49
N LEU A 152 -3.68 -17.72 -18.76
CA LEU A 152 -4.87 -17.99 -17.96
C LEU A 152 -5.34 -19.44 -18.20
N TYR A 153 -5.15 -20.30 -17.22
CA TYR A 153 -5.56 -21.69 -17.25
C TYR A 153 -6.16 -22.12 -15.91
N TYR A 154 -7.33 -22.76 -15.96
CA TYR A 154 -7.87 -23.46 -14.81
C TYR A 154 -8.33 -24.86 -15.24
N PRO A 155 -7.84 -25.93 -14.59
CA PRO A 155 -8.13 -27.28 -15.04
C PRO A 155 -9.60 -27.65 -14.78
N THR A 156 -10.24 -28.23 -15.79
CA THR A 156 -11.56 -28.85 -15.63
C THR A 156 -11.43 -30.16 -14.87
N HIS A 157 -12.29 -30.40 -13.88
CA HIS A 157 -12.27 -31.64 -13.12
C HIS A 157 -12.60 -32.83 -14.04
N PRO A 158 -11.71 -33.82 -14.17
CA PRO A 158 -12.01 -35.01 -14.95
C PRO A 158 -13.10 -35.82 -14.26
N GLY A 159 -14.02 -36.41 -15.02
CA GLY A 159 -15.06 -37.28 -14.46
C GLY A 159 -14.46 -38.48 -13.73
N SER A 160 -15.23 -39.10 -12.83
CA SER A 160 -14.78 -40.19 -11.94
C SER A 160 -14.34 -41.49 -12.65
N GLN A 161 -14.46 -41.57 -13.97
CA GLN A 161 -14.12 -42.78 -14.73
C GLN A 161 -12.68 -42.82 -15.29
N GLU A 162 -11.93 -41.71 -15.22
CA GLU A 162 -10.56 -41.64 -15.75
C GLU A 162 -9.51 -41.47 -14.64
N SER A 163 -9.10 -42.58 -14.02
CA SER A 163 -8.15 -42.57 -12.89
C SER A 163 -6.84 -41.84 -13.20
N SER A 164 -6.31 -41.94 -14.42
CA SER A 164 -5.07 -41.24 -14.79
C SER A 164 -5.26 -39.73 -14.94
N ALA A 165 -6.40 -39.29 -15.49
CA ALA A 165 -6.70 -37.88 -15.64
C ALA A 165 -6.92 -37.24 -14.27
N TYR A 166 -7.58 -37.97 -13.34
CA TYR A 166 -7.76 -37.54 -11.96
C TYR A 166 -6.42 -37.35 -11.22
N LEU A 167 -5.47 -38.28 -11.37
CA LEU A 167 -4.13 -38.13 -10.78
C LEU A 167 -3.37 -36.94 -11.39
N ARG A 168 -3.46 -36.73 -12.72
CA ARG A 168 -2.87 -35.56 -13.38
C ARG A 168 -3.50 -34.26 -12.89
N TYR A 169 -4.82 -34.21 -12.79
CA TYR A 169 -5.56 -33.06 -12.24
C TYR A 169 -5.07 -32.70 -10.84
N ASN A 170 -4.96 -33.68 -9.94
CA ASN A 170 -4.44 -33.42 -8.60
C ASN A 170 -2.99 -32.95 -8.62
N SER A 171 -2.14 -33.56 -9.46
CA SER A 171 -0.73 -33.15 -9.59
C SER A 171 -0.56 -31.69 -10.04
N LEU A 172 -1.49 -31.15 -10.84
CA LEU A 172 -1.49 -29.74 -11.24
C LEU A 172 -1.76 -28.80 -10.06
N LEU A 173 -2.54 -29.25 -9.08
CA LEU A 173 -2.90 -28.43 -7.91
C LEU A 173 -1.84 -28.48 -6.81
N VAL A 174 -0.94 -29.47 -6.81
CA VAL A 174 0.10 -29.63 -5.77
C VAL A 174 1.00 -28.39 -5.65
N PRO A 175 1.57 -27.80 -6.73
CA PRO A 175 2.42 -26.61 -6.61
C PRO A 175 1.70 -25.40 -5.99
N SER A 176 0.41 -25.23 -6.34
CA SER A 176 -0.44 -24.16 -5.79
C SER A 176 -0.62 -24.32 -4.27
N ASN A 177 -0.91 -25.53 -3.83
CA ASN A 177 -1.08 -25.86 -2.42
C ASN A 177 0.24 -25.78 -1.62
N LEU A 178 1.37 -26.14 -2.24
CA LEU A 178 2.71 -25.97 -1.62
C LEU A 178 3.04 -24.49 -1.40
N ARG A 179 2.81 -23.63 -2.41
CA ARG A 179 3.00 -22.18 -2.30
C ARG A 179 2.15 -21.59 -1.17
N ALA A 180 0.91 -22.06 -1.01
CA ALA A 180 0.02 -21.56 0.04
C ALA A 180 0.57 -21.82 1.46
N ILE A 181 1.20 -22.97 1.70
CA ILE A 181 1.86 -23.28 2.99
C ILE A 181 3.19 -22.57 3.13
N GLU A 182 3.98 -22.44 2.07
CA GLU A 182 5.27 -21.76 2.09
C GLU A 182 5.15 -20.31 2.57
N VAL A 183 4.11 -19.60 2.13
CA VAL A 183 3.80 -18.24 2.60
C VAL A 183 3.64 -18.18 4.12
N LEU A 184 3.11 -19.22 4.76
CA LEU A 184 2.93 -19.28 6.21
C LEU A 184 4.26 -19.48 6.94
N GLU A 185 5.12 -20.36 6.41
CA GLU A 185 6.44 -20.61 6.99
C GLU A 185 7.36 -19.39 6.85
N ALA A 186 7.26 -18.65 5.76
CA ALA A 186 7.96 -17.39 5.58
C ALA A 186 7.41 -16.27 6.48
N ALA A 187 6.11 -16.30 6.80
CA ALA A 187 5.45 -15.30 7.64
C ALA A 187 5.61 -15.55 9.14
N ASN A 188 6.03 -16.75 9.57
CA ASN A 188 6.32 -17.05 10.97
C ASN A 188 7.73 -16.56 11.36
N PRO A 189 7.88 -15.45 12.13
CA PRO A 189 9.19 -15.09 12.66
C PRO A 189 9.70 -16.18 13.61
N LYS A 190 10.96 -16.56 13.45
CA LYS A 190 11.71 -17.50 14.28
C LYS A 190 11.93 -16.96 15.70
N THR A 191 10.90 -16.85 16.53
CA THR A 191 11.02 -16.67 17.99
C THR A 191 9.64 -16.82 18.60
N GLY A 192 9.51 -17.48 19.75
CA GLY A 192 8.25 -17.86 20.44
C GLY A 192 7.31 -16.74 20.89
N GLN A 193 7.16 -15.70 20.08
CA GLN A 193 6.11 -14.71 20.14
C GLN A 193 4.89 -15.35 19.46
N LYS A 194 3.81 -15.58 20.23
CA LYS A 194 2.49 -15.91 19.69
C LYS A 194 2.28 -15.04 18.45
N THR A 195 2.34 -15.64 17.27
CA THR A 195 2.15 -14.91 16.03
C THR A 195 0.75 -14.37 16.11
N ASN A 196 0.64 -13.05 16.25
CA ASN A 196 -0.64 -12.40 16.18
C ASN A 196 -1.18 -12.75 14.80
N THR A 197 -2.18 -13.62 14.77
CA THR A 197 -3.02 -13.94 13.62
C THR A 197 -3.60 -12.66 12.99
N SER A 198 -3.46 -11.50 13.64
CA SER A 198 -3.84 -10.16 13.17
C SER A 198 -3.29 -9.73 11.81
N SER A 199 -2.24 -10.37 11.26
CA SER A 199 -1.81 -10.09 9.87
C SER A 199 -2.72 -10.76 8.83
N PHE A 200 -3.46 -11.78 9.23
CA PHE A 200 -4.42 -12.49 8.39
C PHE A 200 -5.83 -12.27 8.93
N ASN A 201 -6.82 -12.17 8.05
CA ASN A 201 -8.23 -12.11 8.46
C ASN A 201 -8.76 -13.51 8.85
N VAL A 202 -8.02 -14.23 9.70
CA VAL A 202 -8.24 -15.62 10.09
C VAL A 202 -8.23 -15.72 11.61
N VAL A 203 -9.27 -16.35 12.15
CA VAL A 203 -9.40 -16.66 13.56
C VAL A 203 -9.48 -18.17 13.72
N VAL A 204 -8.56 -18.74 14.49
CA VAL A 204 -8.60 -20.13 14.95
C VAL A 204 -8.65 -20.09 16.47
N GLN A 205 -9.74 -20.59 17.06
CA GLN A 205 -9.93 -20.55 18.50
C GLN A 205 -9.04 -21.58 19.21
N ASP A 206 -8.66 -21.28 20.45
CA ASP A 206 -8.01 -22.27 21.32
C ASP A 206 -8.91 -23.52 21.48
N PRO A 207 -8.33 -24.72 21.55
CA PRO A 207 -9.09 -25.96 21.61
C PRO A 207 -9.90 -26.03 22.92
N LYS A 208 -11.21 -26.26 22.79
CA LYS A 208 -12.11 -26.55 23.91
C LYS A 208 -12.10 -28.06 24.16
N CYS A 209 -11.30 -28.50 25.13
CA CYS A 209 -11.17 -29.92 25.43
C CYS A 209 -11.97 -30.34 26.68
N SER A 210 -12.63 -31.49 26.61
CA SER A 210 -13.30 -32.17 27.72
C SER A 210 -12.95 -33.65 27.71
N LYS A 211 -13.32 -34.39 28.76
CA LYS A 211 -13.21 -35.85 28.78
C LYS A 211 -14.57 -36.47 28.51
N ASP A 212 -14.61 -37.48 27.65
CA ASP A 212 -15.81 -38.29 27.44
C ASP A 212 -16.07 -39.25 28.61
N SER A 213 -17.17 -40.01 28.55
CA SER A 213 -17.52 -41.02 29.57
C SER A 213 -16.49 -42.14 29.71
N SER A 214 -15.66 -42.34 28.69
CA SER A 214 -14.60 -43.35 28.63
C SER A 214 -13.25 -42.81 29.11
N GLY A 215 -13.18 -41.53 29.49
CA GLY A 215 -11.96 -40.87 29.94
C GLY A 215 -11.09 -40.32 28.81
N ASN A 216 -11.49 -40.47 27.55
CA ASN A 216 -10.76 -39.95 26.39
C ASN A 216 -10.93 -38.44 26.30
N GLN A 217 -9.86 -37.75 25.92
CA GLN A 217 -9.89 -36.31 25.72
C GLN A 217 -10.50 -35.99 24.35
N THR A 218 -11.67 -35.35 24.36
CA THR A 218 -12.30 -34.78 23.16
C THR A 218 -12.01 -33.29 23.08
N CYS A 219 -11.64 -32.79 21.91
CA CYS A 219 -11.33 -31.39 21.67
C CYS A 219 -12.15 -30.85 20.49
N GLN A 220 -12.68 -29.63 20.65
CA GLN A 220 -13.34 -28.87 19.59
C GLN A 220 -12.54 -27.60 19.28
N ILE A 221 -12.32 -27.34 17.99
CA ILE A 221 -11.63 -26.16 17.49
C ILE A 221 -12.52 -25.48 16.45
N ASP A 222 -12.94 -24.26 16.77
CA ASP A 222 -13.74 -23.42 15.87
C ASP A 222 -12.80 -22.49 15.08
N TYR A 223 -13.09 -22.27 13.80
CA TYR A 223 -12.33 -21.36 12.96
C TYR A 223 -13.23 -20.54 12.03
N SER A 224 -12.75 -19.36 11.65
CA SER A 224 -13.43 -18.50 10.69
C SER A 224 -12.45 -17.59 9.97
N PHE A 225 -12.72 -17.29 8.71
CA PHE A 225 -12.00 -16.26 7.96
C PHE A 225 -12.92 -15.56 6.96
N HIS A 226 -12.52 -14.37 6.53
CA HIS A 226 -13.23 -13.67 5.46
C HIS A 226 -12.27 -13.15 4.40
N LEU A 227 -12.74 -13.15 3.15
CA LEU A 227 -12.03 -12.65 1.99
C LEU A 227 -12.92 -11.67 1.25
N SER A 228 -12.34 -10.55 0.84
CA SER A 228 -13.00 -9.56 0.00
C SER A 228 -12.69 -9.78 -1.49
N GLY A 229 -13.44 -9.13 -2.38
CA GLY A 229 -13.11 -9.07 -3.81
C GLY A 229 -11.73 -8.46 -4.03
N ILE A 230 -11.32 -7.52 -3.16
CA ILE A 230 -9.96 -6.98 -3.13
C ILE A 230 -8.94 -8.08 -2.83
N ASP A 231 -9.20 -8.98 -1.88
CA ASP A 231 -8.29 -10.09 -1.57
C ASP A 231 -8.11 -11.06 -2.74
N PHE A 232 -9.19 -11.34 -3.48
CA PHE A 232 -9.14 -12.10 -4.73
C PHE A 232 -8.49 -11.33 -5.89
N GLY A 233 -8.30 -10.02 -5.75
CA GLY A 233 -7.79 -9.13 -6.79
C GLY A 233 -8.84 -8.72 -7.84
N LEU A 234 -10.13 -8.89 -7.58
CA LEU A 234 -11.20 -8.58 -8.54
C LEU A 234 -11.26 -7.08 -8.87
N GLN A 235 -11.16 -6.73 -10.14
CA GLN A 235 -11.08 -5.34 -10.60
C GLN A 235 -12.41 -4.59 -10.46
N TYR A 236 -13.54 -5.25 -10.73
CA TYR A 236 -14.85 -4.57 -10.86
C TYR A 236 -15.83 -4.86 -9.73
N ILE A 237 -15.52 -5.79 -8.83
CA ILE A 237 -16.40 -6.21 -7.73
C ILE A 237 -15.59 -6.28 -6.41
N PRO A 238 -14.98 -5.17 -5.96
CA PRO A 238 -14.16 -5.18 -4.74
C PRO A 238 -14.98 -5.52 -3.48
N ASP A 239 -16.28 -5.24 -3.50
CA ASP A 239 -17.21 -5.44 -2.38
C ASP A 239 -17.76 -6.88 -2.30
N LEU A 240 -17.29 -7.80 -3.16
CA LEU A 240 -17.56 -9.22 -3.00
C LEU A 240 -16.99 -9.68 -1.65
N ARG A 241 -17.71 -10.51 -0.91
CA ARG A 241 -17.25 -11.07 0.36
C ARG A 241 -17.52 -12.57 0.38
N LEU A 242 -16.51 -13.32 0.80
CA LEU A 242 -16.60 -14.72 1.17
C LEU A 242 -16.38 -14.81 2.68
N GLU A 243 -17.37 -15.27 3.40
CA GLU A 243 -17.28 -15.60 4.82
C GLU A 243 -17.23 -17.12 4.98
N VAL A 244 -16.17 -17.60 5.62
CA VAL A 244 -15.98 -19.02 5.94
C VAL A 244 -16.04 -19.21 7.44
N GLN A 245 -16.84 -20.18 7.87
CA GLN A 245 -16.95 -20.61 9.26
C GLN A 245 -16.87 -22.13 9.30
N GLY A 246 -16.12 -22.67 10.24
CA GLY A 246 -16.03 -24.10 10.43
C GLY A 246 -15.70 -24.49 11.86
N SER A 247 -15.87 -25.78 12.13
CA SER A 247 -15.54 -26.36 13.42
C SER A 247 -15.12 -27.80 13.22
N CYS A 248 -14.07 -28.20 13.93
CA CYS A 248 -13.56 -29.55 13.95
C CYS A 248 -13.62 -30.11 15.37
N ARG A 249 -14.10 -31.34 15.53
CA ARG A 249 -14.14 -32.05 16.81
C ARG A 249 -13.53 -33.44 16.69
N THR A 250 -12.80 -33.88 17.71
CA THR A 250 -12.28 -35.25 17.77
C THR A 250 -13.43 -36.25 17.98
N GLU A 251 -13.40 -37.39 17.28
CA GLU A 251 -14.42 -38.42 17.31
C GLU A 251 -13.79 -39.80 17.54
N TYR A 252 -14.04 -40.38 18.72
CA TYR A 252 -13.54 -41.71 19.10
C TYR A 252 -14.50 -42.83 18.68
N SER A 253 -15.77 -42.54 18.37
CA SER A 253 -16.75 -43.58 18.04
C SER A 253 -16.42 -44.34 16.75
N TRP A 254 -15.55 -43.78 15.90
CA TRP A 254 -15.14 -44.38 14.64
C TRP A 254 -14.18 -45.54 14.83
N TYR A 255 -13.40 -45.56 15.91
CA TYR A 255 -12.41 -46.61 16.17
C TYR A 255 -13.09 -47.94 16.48
N GLN A 256 -12.80 -48.98 15.70
CA GLN A 256 -13.38 -50.31 15.83
C GLN A 256 -12.46 -51.32 16.53
N GLY A 257 -11.22 -50.92 16.85
CA GLY A 257 -10.19 -51.78 17.39
C GLY A 257 -9.00 -51.93 16.43
N TYR A 258 -8.11 -52.85 16.76
CA TYR A 258 -6.90 -53.14 15.99
C TYR A 258 -6.77 -54.63 15.70
N ASP A 259 -6.00 -54.96 14.67
CA ASP A 259 -5.55 -56.33 14.35
C ASP A 259 -4.03 -56.32 14.12
N VAL A 260 -3.40 -57.49 14.14
CA VAL A 260 -1.97 -57.67 13.84
C VAL A 260 -1.85 -58.46 12.53
N VAL A 261 -1.54 -57.74 11.44
CA VAL A 261 -1.38 -58.31 10.09
C VAL A 261 0.11 -58.29 9.75
N ASP A 262 0.70 -59.45 9.48
CA ASP A 262 2.13 -59.58 9.12
C ASP A 262 3.09 -58.90 10.13
N ASN A 263 2.81 -59.06 11.44
CA ASN A 263 3.52 -58.39 12.55
C ASN A 263 3.42 -56.85 12.55
N ILE A 264 2.51 -56.26 11.78
CA ILE A 264 2.20 -54.84 11.79
C ILE A 264 0.83 -54.66 12.45
N THR A 265 0.75 -53.77 13.44
CA THR A 265 -0.55 -53.42 14.02
C THR A 265 -1.29 -52.47 13.10
N VAL A 266 -2.57 -52.76 12.88
CA VAL A 266 -3.46 -52.00 12.01
C VAL A 266 -4.68 -51.60 12.81
N ASP A 267 -4.91 -50.29 12.95
CA ASP A 267 -6.14 -49.73 13.52
C ASP A 267 -7.24 -49.67 12.44
N PHE A 268 -8.48 -50.00 12.82
CA PHE A 268 -9.64 -49.93 11.93
C PHE A 268 -10.61 -48.83 12.36
N TYR A 269 -11.05 -48.03 11.39
CA TYR A 269 -12.00 -46.93 11.59
C TYR A 269 -13.20 -47.07 10.66
N ASN A 270 -14.42 -46.94 11.19
CA ASN A 270 -15.63 -46.74 10.41
C ASN A 270 -15.91 -45.23 10.34
N VAL A 271 -15.44 -44.59 9.28
CA VAL A 271 -15.50 -43.13 9.15
C VAL A 271 -16.96 -42.69 9.03
N PHE A 272 -17.35 -41.62 9.73
CA PHE A 272 -18.76 -41.19 9.87
C PHE A 272 -19.69 -42.25 10.50
N ASN A 273 -19.15 -43.25 11.21
CA ASN A 273 -19.88 -44.43 11.67
C ASN A 273 -20.53 -45.23 10.52
N ASP A 274 -19.98 -45.12 9.31
CA ASP A 274 -20.43 -45.87 8.14
C ASP A 274 -19.53 -47.10 7.95
N PRO A 275 -20.06 -48.34 8.09
CA PRO A 275 -19.28 -49.56 7.88
C PRO A 275 -18.84 -49.74 6.41
N GLU A 276 -19.48 -49.05 5.45
CA GLU A 276 -19.06 -49.07 4.06
C GLU A 276 -17.80 -48.21 3.81
N VAL A 277 -17.52 -47.26 4.71
CA VAL A 277 -16.36 -46.36 4.64
C VAL A 277 -15.34 -46.75 5.72
N GLN A 278 -14.84 -47.98 5.61
CA GLN A 278 -13.78 -48.48 6.48
C GLN A 278 -12.41 -47.95 6.04
N HIS A 279 -11.62 -47.46 6.99
CA HIS A 279 -10.23 -47.06 6.77
C HIS A 279 -9.30 -47.79 7.73
N GLN A 280 -8.13 -48.16 7.23
CA GLN A 280 -7.08 -48.83 7.98
C GLN A 280 -5.92 -47.87 8.15
N VAL A 281 -5.36 -47.85 9.36
CA VAL A 281 -4.21 -47.03 9.71
C VAL A 281 -3.11 -47.92 10.25
N SER A 282 -1.89 -47.75 9.76
CA SER A 282 -0.75 -48.56 10.18
C SER A 282 0.57 -47.81 10.07
N LEU A 283 1.64 -48.39 10.62
CA LEU A 283 3.01 -47.90 10.39
C LEU A 283 3.40 -47.95 8.90
N GLY A 284 2.71 -48.76 8.09
CA GLY A 284 2.94 -48.91 6.66
C GLY A 284 2.51 -47.72 5.80
N ASP A 285 1.67 -46.82 6.34
CA ASP A 285 1.12 -45.69 5.58
C ASP A 285 2.18 -44.65 5.21
N GLY A 286 3.29 -44.63 5.96
CA GLY A 286 4.40 -43.73 5.73
C GLY A 286 5.28 -43.55 6.96
N LYS A 287 6.42 -42.87 6.80
CA LYS A 287 7.38 -42.66 7.89
C LYS A 287 7.00 -41.52 8.84
N ALA A 288 6.37 -40.47 8.35
CA ALA A 288 5.89 -39.35 9.15
C ALA A 288 4.37 -39.45 9.42
N PRO A 289 3.82 -38.77 10.43
CA PRO A 289 2.37 -38.62 10.57
C PRO A 289 1.71 -38.14 9.27
N ILE A 290 0.62 -38.78 8.86
CA ILE A 290 -0.14 -38.43 7.65
C ILE A 290 -1.60 -38.28 8.02
N ALA A 291 -2.29 -37.30 7.44
CA ALA A 291 -3.74 -37.19 7.55
C ALA A 291 -4.41 -37.61 6.23
N THR A 292 -5.35 -38.54 6.30
CA THR A 292 -6.23 -38.93 5.20
C THR A 292 -7.56 -38.22 5.34
N VAL A 293 -8.07 -37.63 4.25
CA VAL A 293 -9.31 -36.84 4.26
C VAL A 293 -10.46 -37.63 3.62
N PHE A 294 -11.62 -37.59 4.25
CA PHE A 294 -12.84 -38.27 3.80
C PHE A 294 -14.00 -37.28 3.63
N LEU A 295 -14.84 -37.56 2.64
CA LEU A 295 -16.11 -36.89 2.40
C LEU A 295 -17.26 -37.88 2.63
N PRO A 296 -18.39 -37.46 3.23
CA PRO A 296 -19.55 -38.33 3.40
C PRO A 296 -20.17 -38.71 2.05
N SER A 297 -20.68 -39.94 1.94
CA SER A 297 -21.28 -40.50 0.71
C SER A 297 -22.52 -39.74 0.23
N SER A 298 -23.27 -39.10 1.13
CA SER A 298 -24.53 -38.40 0.85
C SER A 298 -24.40 -36.89 0.73
N THR A 299 -23.19 -36.34 0.67
CA THR A 299 -22.99 -34.89 0.78
C THR A 299 -23.45 -34.18 -0.50
N ILE A 300 -24.62 -33.56 -0.43
CA ILE A 300 -25.05 -32.57 -1.42
C ILE A 300 -24.08 -31.40 -1.30
N ARG A 301 -23.38 -31.05 -2.39
CA ARG A 301 -22.58 -29.81 -2.47
C ARG A 301 -23.52 -28.67 -2.10
N GLY A 302 -23.26 -28.02 -0.97
CA GLY A 302 -24.20 -27.09 -0.35
C GLY A 302 -23.50 -26.04 0.50
N ALA A 303 -24.27 -25.28 1.27
CA ALA A 303 -23.74 -24.22 2.11
C ALA A 303 -22.91 -24.73 3.29
N ASN A 304 -23.15 -25.95 3.77
CA ASN A 304 -22.46 -26.56 4.90
C ASN A 304 -21.98 -27.96 4.49
N LEU A 305 -20.65 -28.14 4.42
CA LEU A 305 -20.02 -29.40 4.02
C LEU A 305 -19.33 -30.02 5.23
N SER A 306 -19.68 -31.26 5.56
CA SER A 306 -18.94 -32.06 6.54
C SER A 306 -17.84 -32.87 5.87
N PHE A 307 -16.72 -33.04 6.56
CA PHE A 307 -15.57 -33.83 6.12
C PHE A 307 -14.84 -34.38 7.34
N ALA A 308 -14.00 -35.38 7.14
CA ALA A 308 -13.29 -36.04 8.23
C ALA A 308 -11.80 -36.17 7.93
N PHE A 309 -10.98 -36.11 8.98
CA PHE A 309 -9.58 -36.53 8.92
C PHE A 309 -9.38 -37.77 9.78
N ILE A 310 -8.61 -38.72 9.26
CA ILE A 310 -8.03 -39.80 10.06
C ILE A 310 -6.52 -39.62 10.02
N ILE A 311 -5.88 -39.61 11.18
CA ILE A 311 -4.43 -39.45 11.30
C ILE A 311 -3.74 -40.81 11.46
N SER A 312 -2.72 -41.04 10.64
CA SER A 312 -1.79 -42.15 10.78
C SER A 312 -0.60 -41.73 11.64
N SER A 313 -0.83 -41.63 12.95
CA SER A 313 0.20 -41.33 13.96
C SER A 313 0.54 -42.52 14.86
N MET A 314 -0.30 -43.56 14.90
CA MET A 314 -0.12 -44.71 15.80
C MET A 314 1.22 -45.44 15.58
N GLN A 315 1.78 -46.00 16.65
CA GLN A 315 3.06 -46.70 16.70
C GLN A 315 4.31 -45.91 16.26
N ARG A 316 4.18 -44.62 15.95
CA ARG A 316 5.34 -43.75 15.69
C ARG A 316 6.09 -43.48 16.98
N LEU A 317 7.40 -43.33 16.88
CA LEU A 317 8.29 -43.19 18.02
C LEU A 317 8.50 -41.72 18.35
N SER A 318 8.56 -41.41 19.63
CA SER A 318 8.87 -40.08 20.12
C SER A 318 9.92 -40.11 21.22
N TYR A 319 10.77 -39.08 21.24
CA TYR A 319 11.75 -38.86 22.29
C TYR A 319 11.19 -38.03 23.46
N THR A 320 9.97 -37.50 23.35
CA THR A 320 9.26 -36.76 24.39
C THR A 320 7.86 -37.36 24.62
N PRO A 321 7.27 -37.20 25.81
CA PRO A 321 5.89 -37.61 26.06
C PRO A 321 4.89 -36.63 25.42
N GLY A 322 3.90 -37.16 24.71
CA GLY A 322 2.77 -36.40 24.17
C GLY A 322 1.48 -36.62 24.95
N VAL A 323 0.69 -35.56 25.13
CA VAL A 323 -0.64 -35.59 25.79
C VAL A 323 -1.79 -35.20 24.86
N ASP A 324 -1.48 -34.75 23.64
CA ASP A 324 -2.48 -34.35 22.65
C ASP A 324 -3.29 -35.58 22.15
N PRO A 325 -4.61 -35.47 21.89
CA PRO A 325 -5.41 -36.61 21.44
C PRO A 325 -4.85 -37.38 20.25
N TRP A 326 -4.23 -36.69 19.28
CA TRP A 326 -3.63 -37.29 18.09
C TRP A 326 -2.22 -37.87 18.32
N TYR A 327 -1.50 -37.35 19.30
CA TYR A 327 -0.10 -37.67 19.57
C TYR A 327 0.13 -38.23 20.97
N LEU A 328 -0.92 -38.73 21.63
CA LEU A 328 -0.85 -39.30 22.97
C LEU A 328 0.10 -40.49 22.97
N THR A 329 1.12 -40.42 23.81
CA THR A 329 2.15 -41.45 23.86
C THR A 329 2.04 -42.34 25.10
N GLU A 330 2.58 -43.54 25.00
CA GLU A 330 2.88 -44.42 26.13
C GLU A 330 4.39 -44.72 26.21
N PRO A 331 4.92 -45.09 27.39
CA PRO A 331 6.31 -45.48 27.53
C PRO A 331 6.66 -46.68 26.63
N TYR A 332 7.77 -46.58 25.91
CA TYR A 332 8.26 -47.61 24.99
C TYR A 332 9.67 -48.05 25.36
N ASN A 333 9.83 -49.34 25.66
CA ASN A 333 11.10 -49.94 26.07
C ASN A 333 11.68 -50.83 24.97
N GLY A 334 11.77 -50.33 23.73
CA GLY A 334 11.97 -51.21 22.56
C GLY A 334 12.91 -50.74 21.46
N ASP A 335 13.66 -49.64 21.59
CA ASP A 335 14.53 -49.16 20.50
C ASP A 335 16.00 -48.94 20.91
N ASP A 336 16.90 -49.29 19.99
CA ASP A 336 18.36 -49.07 20.07
C ASP A 336 18.71 -47.57 20.13
N PHE A 337 17.80 -46.71 19.67
CA PHE A 337 17.95 -45.24 19.70
C PHE A 337 17.48 -44.58 21.01
N ALA A 338 17.09 -45.36 22.02
CA ALA A 338 16.63 -44.87 23.33
C ALA A 338 15.46 -43.86 23.26
N VAL A 339 14.60 -43.98 22.25
CA VAL A 339 13.31 -43.27 22.23
C VAL A 339 12.37 -43.90 23.24
N GLY A 340 12.04 -43.13 24.28
CA GLY A 340 11.31 -43.63 25.44
C GLY A 340 9.78 -43.69 25.27
N TYR A 341 9.24 -43.30 24.12
CA TYR A 341 7.81 -43.15 23.92
C TYR A 341 7.34 -43.63 22.54
N GLN A 342 6.12 -44.15 22.48
CA GLN A 342 5.43 -44.54 21.26
C GLN A 342 4.00 -44.00 21.28
N VAL A 343 3.48 -43.57 20.13
CA VAL A 343 2.08 -43.10 20.02
C VAL A 343 1.13 -44.28 20.19
N GLN A 344 0.17 -44.12 21.10
CA GLN A 344 -0.85 -45.13 21.40
C GLN A 344 -1.75 -45.39 20.19
N GLN A 345 -2.29 -46.61 20.13
CA GLN A 345 -3.33 -47.00 19.17
C GLN A 345 -4.66 -46.24 19.43
N GLY A 346 -5.59 -46.32 18.49
CA GLY A 346 -6.95 -45.79 18.63
C GLY A 346 -7.01 -44.27 18.78
N ARG A 347 -6.15 -43.53 18.06
CA ARG A 347 -6.19 -42.07 18.04
C ARG A 347 -7.48 -41.60 17.36
N PRO A 348 -8.15 -40.55 17.86
CA PRO A 348 -9.46 -40.17 17.35
C PRO A 348 -9.37 -39.61 15.93
N GLY A 349 -10.41 -39.87 15.14
CA GLY A 349 -10.64 -39.10 13.93
C GLY A 349 -11.01 -37.66 14.26
N LEU A 350 -11.04 -36.79 13.24
CA LEU A 350 -11.48 -35.41 13.37
C LEU A 350 -12.67 -35.18 12.44
N LEU A 351 -13.85 -34.97 13.03
CA LEU A 351 -15.06 -34.60 12.31
C LEU A 351 -15.13 -33.08 12.18
N CYS A 352 -15.08 -32.59 10.95
CA CYS A 352 -15.14 -31.17 10.63
C CYS A 352 -16.39 -30.84 9.83
N TRP A 353 -16.84 -29.60 9.93
CA TRP A 353 -17.76 -29.00 8.99
C TRP A 353 -17.30 -27.59 8.65
N GLU A 354 -17.59 -27.15 7.43
CA GLU A 354 -17.29 -25.81 6.94
C GLU A 354 -18.47 -25.26 6.14
N GLN A 355 -18.80 -24.00 6.41
CA GLN A 355 -19.79 -23.22 5.69
C GLN A 355 -19.13 -22.03 5.00
N SER A 356 -19.44 -21.89 3.71
CA SER A 356 -18.91 -20.84 2.84
C SER A 356 -20.05 -20.01 2.27
N LEU A 357 -20.13 -18.75 2.69
CA LEU A 357 -21.18 -17.81 2.31
C LEU A 357 -20.62 -16.64 1.52
N TRP A 358 -21.24 -16.36 0.38
CA TRP A 358 -20.92 -15.29 -0.54
C TRP A 358 -21.93 -14.15 -0.42
N SER A 359 -21.46 -12.91 -0.41
CA SER A 359 -22.33 -11.74 -0.53
C SER A 359 -21.64 -10.64 -1.35
N HIS A 360 -22.42 -9.71 -1.88
CA HIS A 360 -21.90 -8.52 -2.55
C HIS A 360 -22.46 -7.29 -1.84
N GLY A 361 -21.58 -6.46 -1.27
CA GLY A 361 -21.99 -5.35 -0.40
C GLY A 361 -22.86 -5.84 0.78
N ASP A 362 -24.00 -5.19 0.98
CA ASP A 362 -25.02 -5.55 1.99
C ASP A 362 -26.09 -6.53 1.45
N GLY A 363 -25.83 -7.17 0.31
CA GLY A 363 -26.74 -8.14 -0.30
C GLY A 363 -26.91 -9.43 0.51
N PRO A 364 -27.90 -10.27 0.15
CA PRO A 364 -28.16 -11.53 0.84
C PRO A 364 -26.97 -12.49 0.71
N LYS A 365 -26.71 -13.25 1.78
CA LYS A 365 -25.69 -14.31 1.79
C LYS A 365 -26.17 -15.52 0.98
N LYS A 366 -25.30 -16.03 0.11
CA LYS A 366 -25.55 -17.10 -0.84
C LYS A 366 -24.51 -18.21 -0.69
N SER A 367 -24.89 -19.45 -0.90
CA SER A 367 -23.93 -20.56 -0.93
C SER A 367 -23.17 -20.58 -2.27
N ILE A 368 -22.10 -21.37 -2.35
CA ILE A 368 -21.38 -21.57 -3.62
C ILE A 368 -22.27 -22.15 -4.74
N VAL A 369 -23.34 -22.88 -4.38
CA VAL A 369 -24.31 -23.42 -5.35
C VAL A 369 -25.10 -22.28 -6.00
N GLU A 370 -25.47 -21.28 -5.19
CA GLU A 370 -26.27 -20.12 -5.58
C GLU A 370 -25.42 -18.90 -5.97
N ILE A 371 -24.10 -19.07 -6.16
CA ILE A 371 -23.19 -17.95 -6.42
C ILE A 371 -23.53 -17.17 -7.70
N GLU A 372 -24.23 -17.81 -8.64
CA GLU A 372 -24.76 -17.16 -9.85
C GLU A 372 -25.85 -16.11 -9.56
N GLN A 373 -26.46 -16.15 -8.37
CA GLN A 373 -27.45 -15.17 -7.91
C GLN A 373 -26.79 -13.98 -7.22
N VAL A 374 -25.46 -13.97 -7.06
CA VAL A 374 -24.72 -12.85 -6.49
C VAL A 374 -24.58 -11.77 -7.56
N GLU A 375 -25.12 -10.59 -7.27
CA GLU A 375 -25.14 -9.48 -8.22
C GLU A 375 -23.73 -9.04 -8.63
N GLY A 376 -23.56 -8.72 -9.92
CA GLY A 376 -22.31 -8.22 -10.48
C GLY A 376 -21.32 -9.32 -10.90
N LEU A 377 -21.48 -10.56 -10.42
CA LEU A 377 -20.54 -11.64 -10.71
C LEU A 377 -20.69 -12.16 -12.15
N GLN A 378 -19.59 -12.16 -12.91
CA GLN A 378 -19.61 -12.58 -14.30
C GLN A 378 -19.66 -14.13 -14.44
N PRO A 379 -20.31 -14.68 -15.48
CA PRO A 379 -20.52 -16.12 -15.60
C PRO A 379 -19.23 -16.96 -15.63
N GLY A 380 -18.17 -16.46 -16.29
CA GLY A 380 -16.90 -17.17 -16.32
C GLY A 380 -16.27 -17.28 -14.93
N LEU A 381 -16.35 -16.20 -14.14
CA LEU A 381 -15.84 -16.18 -12.77
C LEU A 381 -16.65 -17.09 -11.84
N VAL A 382 -17.97 -17.14 -12.00
CA VAL A 382 -18.86 -18.09 -11.33
C VAL A 382 -18.40 -19.52 -11.54
N GLU A 383 -18.08 -19.91 -12.79
CA GLU A 383 -17.62 -21.26 -13.07
C GLU A 383 -16.29 -21.60 -12.40
N VAL A 384 -15.32 -20.69 -12.44
CA VAL A 384 -14.02 -20.88 -11.79
C VAL A 384 -14.19 -21.00 -10.28
N PHE A 385 -14.99 -20.14 -9.65
CA PHE A 385 -15.27 -20.26 -8.21
C PHE A 385 -16.03 -21.54 -7.86
N LYS A 386 -17.04 -21.94 -8.64
CA LYS A 386 -17.72 -23.24 -8.43
C LYS A 386 -16.74 -24.39 -8.56
N ALA A 387 -15.82 -24.37 -9.52
CA ALA A 387 -14.85 -25.44 -9.70
C ALA A 387 -13.77 -25.45 -8.61
N ALA A 388 -13.31 -24.29 -8.14
CA ALA A 388 -12.23 -24.17 -7.17
C ALA A 388 -12.66 -24.25 -5.71
N LEU A 389 -13.87 -23.77 -5.40
CA LEU A 389 -14.37 -23.48 -4.06
C LEU A 389 -15.69 -24.19 -3.75
N SER A 390 -16.14 -25.14 -4.58
CA SER A 390 -17.29 -26.01 -4.23
C SER A 390 -16.98 -27.00 -3.11
N GLN A 391 -15.71 -27.20 -2.78
CA GLN A 391 -15.26 -27.93 -1.61
C GLN A 391 -14.37 -27.03 -0.76
N PRO A 392 -14.40 -27.18 0.58
CA PRO A 392 -13.46 -26.56 1.50
C PRO A 392 -12.02 -26.72 1.02
N ARG A 393 -11.31 -25.59 0.87
CA ARG A 393 -9.92 -25.60 0.38
C ARG A 393 -8.98 -26.40 1.28
N ILE A 394 -9.33 -26.54 2.55
CA ILE A 394 -8.59 -27.37 3.51
C ILE A 394 -8.50 -28.84 3.09
N ILE A 395 -9.52 -29.37 2.40
CA ILE A 395 -9.57 -30.76 1.93
C ILE A 395 -8.55 -30.96 0.81
N GLY A 396 -8.65 -30.15 -0.26
CA GLY A 396 -7.75 -30.23 -1.39
C GLY A 396 -6.30 -29.93 -1.00
N LEU A 397 -6.10 -29.03 -0.04
CA LEU A 397 -4.80 -28.72 0.54
C LEU A 397 -4.21 -29.95 1.25
N ALA A 398 -4.94 -30.56 2.17
CA ALA A 398 -4.46 -31.74 2.90
C ALA A 398 -4.19 -32.93 1.97
N GLN A 399 -5.07 -33.19 1.00
CA GLN A 399 -4.89 -34.24 -0.01
C GLN A 399 -3.66 -34.01 -0.89
N ALA A 400 -3.44 -32.78 -1.34
CA ALA A 400 -2.32 -32.45 -2.24
C ALA A 400 -0.97 -32.47 -1.53
N LEU A 401 -0.92 -32.11 -0.24
CA LEU A 401 0.32 -32.03 0.53
C LEU A 401 0.74 -33.36 1.15
N GLY A 402 -0.19 -34.29 1.36
CA GLY A 402 0.08 -35.61 1.93
C GLY A 402 0.82 -35.50 3.27
N THR A 403 2.05 -36.04 3.34
CA THR A 403 2.92 -35.96 4.52
C THR A 403 3.27 -34.54 4.95
N SER A 404 3.27 -33.57 4.04
CA SER A 404 3.62 -32.17 4.35
C SER A 404 2.43 -31.33 4.85
N ALA A 405 1.23 -31.93 4.89
CA ALA A 405 0.01 -31.28 5.33
C ALA A 405 0.08 -30.90 6.82
N LEU A 406 0.61 -31.82 7.64
CA LEU A 406 0.73 -31.65 9.09
C LEU A 406 2.05 -30.95 9.44
N LYS A 407 2.00 -30.01 10.37
CA LYS A 407 3.18 -29.37 10.96
C LYS A 407 4.02 -30.38 11.74
N SER A 408 3.36 -31.28 12.46
CA SER A 408 3.98 -32.35 13.23
C SER A 408 4.82 -33.30 12.35
N ALA A 409 4.43 -33.48 11.10
CA ALA A 409 5.19 -34.28 10.14
C ALA A 409 6.41 -33.53 9.56
N ALA A 410 6.35 -32.21 9.44
CA ALA A 410 7.44 -31.40 8.89
C ALA A 410 8.72 -31.40 9.76
N THR A 411 8.60 -31.74 11.04
CA THR A 411 9.73 -31.84 11.99
C THR A 411 10.17 -33.28 12.26
N SER A 412 9.52 -34.26 11.65
CA SER A 412 9.83 -35.69 11.83
C SER A 412 11.04 -36.13 11.02
N VAL A 413 11.80 -37.09 11.56
CA VAL A 413 12.92 -37.76 10.88
C VAL A 413 12.64 -39.25 10.85
N GLY A 414 12.20 -39.75 9.69
CA GLY A 414 11.74 -41.13 9.61
C GLY A 414 10.52 -41.32 10.52
N LEU A 415 10.55 -42.35 11.38
CA LEU A 415 9.48 -42.67 12.35
C LEU A 415 9.55 -41.83 13.63
N PHE A 416 10.59 -41.01 13.79
CA PHE A 416 10.88 -40.27 15.01
C PHE A 416 10.35 -38.84 14.91
N PHE A 417 9.65 -38.38 15.94
CA PHE A 417 9.17 -36.99 16.04
C PHE A 417 9.04 -36.55 17.50
N ASP A 418 8.78 -35.26 17.72
CA ASP A 418 8.56 -34.68 19.05
C ASP A 418 7.05 -34.62 19.36
N ALA A 419 6.56 -35.49 20.24
CA ALA A 419 5.14 -35.55 20.58
C ALA A 419 4.74 -34.45 21.58
N GLU A 420 5.68 -33.87 22.32
CA GLU A 420 5.42 -32.74 23.23
C GLU A 420 5.12 -31.46 22.46
N THR A 421 5.85 -31.20 21.37
CA THR A 421 5.61 -30.00 20.54
C THR A 421 4.56 -30.21 19.45
N SER A 422 4.25 -31.46 19.10
CA SER A 422 3.19 -31.82 18.15
C SER A 422 1.80 -31.75 18.80
N ASN A 423 0.88 -31.01 18.20
CA ASN A 423 -0.50 -30.92 18.69
C ASN A 423 -1.50 -30.68 17.55
N LEU A 424 -2.70 -31.21 17.75
CA LEU A 424 -3.84 -31.12 16.84
C LEU A 424 -4.14 -29.66 16.47
N HIS A 425 -4.07 -28.75 17.44
CA HIS A 425 -4.39 -27.34 17.21
C HIS A 425 -3.44 -26.67 16.22
N GLN A 426 -2.12 -26.87 16.34
CA GLN A 426 -1.14 -26.31 15.42
C GLN A 426 -1.24 -26.90 14.01
N ASP A 427 -1.53 -28.20 13.91
CA ASP A 427 -1.76 -28.86 12.62
C ASP A 427 -3.01 -28.30 11.93
N LEU A 428 -4.12 -28.18 12.66
CA LEU A 428 -5.35 -27.60 12.11
C LEU A 428 -5.17 -26.12 11.79
N GLN A 429 -4.49 -25.35 12.65
CA GLN A 429 -4.21 -23.94 12.41
C GLN A 429 -3.40 -23.75 11.12
N ARG A 430 -2.38 -24.57 10.89
CA ARG A 430 -1.60 -24.57 9.64
C ARG A 430 -2.48 -24.86 8.42
N LEU A 431 -3.35 -25.87 8.51
CA LEU A 431 -4.26 -26.23 7.43
C LEU A 431 -5.30 -25.14 7.14
N VAL A 432 -5.88 -24.51 8.16
CA VAL A 432 -6.85 -23.41 8.01
C VAL A 432 -6.19 -22.17 7.41
N LEU A 433 -4.99 -21.80 7.90
CA LEU A 433 -4.23 -20.70 7.32
C LEU A 433 -3.83 -20.98 5.86
N GLY A 434 -3.45 -22.22 5.56
CA GLY A 434 -3.12 -22.64 4.19
C GLY A 434 -4.33 -22.61 3.29
N ALA A 435 -5.50 -23.02 3.80
CA ALA A 435 -6.77 -22.94 3.09
C ALA A 435 -7.16 -21.50 2.81
N TYR A 436 -6.95 -20.58 3.75
CA TYR A 436 -7.15 -19.14 3.56
C TYR A 436 -6.27 -18.60 2.42
N VAL A 437 -4.96 -18.88 2.44
CA VAL A 437 -4.03 -18.42 1.40
C VAL A 437 -4.37 -19.05 0.04
N ALA A 438 -4.67 -20.35 -0.01
CA ALA A 438 -5.07 -21.03 -1.23
C ALA A 438 -6.39 -20.49 -1.80
N THR A 439 -7.35 -20.16 -0.92
CA THR A 439 -8.61 -19.52 -1.34
C THR A 439 -8.33 -18.14 -1.92
N LYS A 440 -7.59 -17.29 -1.20
CA LYS A 440 -7.20 -15.94 -1.64
C LYS A 440 -6.51 -15.96 -3.01
N ASN A 441 -5.58 -16.88 -3.21
CA ASN A 441 -4.78 -16.96 -4.42
C ASN A 441 -5.46 -17.73 -5.56
N THR A 442 -6.71 -18.19 -5.41
CA THR A 442 -7.40 -19.03 -6.41
C THR A 442 -7.33 -18.44 -7.82
N LEU A 443 -7.51 -17.12 -7.98
CA LEU A 443 -7.42 -16.46 -9.28
C LEU A 443 -5.97 -16.25 -9.73
N ALA A 444 -5.08 -15.78 -8.86
CA ALA A 444 -3.67 -15.59 -9.19
C ALA A 444 -3.01 -16.88 -9.70
N GLU A 445 -3.36 -18.01 -9.09
CA GLU A 445 -2.87 -19.35 -9.42
C GLU A 445 -3.27 -19.81 -10.82
N THR A 446 -4.36 -19.28 -11.40
CA THR A 446 -4.75 -19.56 -12.79
C THR A 446 -3.68 -19.15 -13.80
N THR A 447 -2.78 -18.23 -13.45
CA THR A 447 -1.69 -17.78 -14.31
C THR A 447 -0.40 -18.58 -14.14
N MET A 448 -0.35 -19.51 -13.17
CA MET A 448 0.86 -20.20 -12.75
C MET A 448 0.91 -21.68 -13.17
N PHE A 449 -0.04 -22.13 -13.98
CA PHE A 449 -0.03 -23.48 -14.56
C PHE A 449 0.89 -23.50 -15.78
N ASN A 450 2.15 -23.88 -15.56
CA ASN A 450 3.12 -24.06 -16.63
C ASN A 450 2.81 -25.36 -17.38
N ASP A 451 2.80 -25.30 -18.71
CA ASP A 451 2.62 -26.46 -19.61
C ASP A 451 1.42 -27.36 -19.26
N PRO A 452 0.17 -26.85 -19.36
CA PRO A 452 -1.00 -27.64 -19.01
C PRO A 452 -1.13 -28.89 -19.91
N PRO A 453 -1.48 -30.05 -19.34
CA PRO A 453 -1.62 -31.28 -20.08
C PRO A 453 -2.79 -31.19 -21.06
N LYS A 454 -2.58 -31.71 -22.27
CA LYS A 454 -3.52 -31.57 -23.41
C LYS A 454 -4.88 -32.24 -23.16
N ASP A 455 -4.93 -33.23 -22.29
CA ASP A 455 -6.12 -34.00 -21.93
C ASP A 455 -6.98 -33.34 -20.84
N ILE A 456 -6.52 -32.26 -20.22
CA ILE A 456 -7.29 -31.51 -19.21
C ILE A 456 -7.70 -30.16 -19.79
N PRO A 457 -8.98 -29.99 -20.18
CA PRO A 457 -9.46 -28.74 -20.77
C PRO A 457 -9.34 -27.55 -19.81
N ASN A 458 -9.09 -26.38 -20.38
CA ASN A 458 -9.12 -25.11 -19.67
C ASN A 458 -10.57 -24.66 -19.45
N LEU A 459 -11.01 -24.61 -18.19
CA LEU A 459 -12.35 -24.17 -17.80
C LEU A 459 -12.58 -22.68 -18.11
N ALA A 460 -11.53 -21.86 -18.03
CA ALA A 460 -11.57 -20.42 -18.28
C ALA A 460 -11.75 -20.08 -19.78
N PHE A 461 -11.53 -21.04 -20.67
CA PHE A 461 -11.52 -20.84 -22.12
C PHE A 461 -12.70 -21.55 -22.76
N ASP A 462 -13.52 -20.81 -23.51
CA ASP A 462 -14.60 -21.41 -24.27
C ASP A 462 -14.09 -21.91 -25.63
N GLN A 463 -14.08 -23.23 -25.79
CA GLN A 463 -13.63 -23.89 -27.02
C GLN A 463 -14.49 -23.53 -28.24
N LYS A 464 -15.76 -23.18 -28.05
CA LYS A 464 -16.68 -22.85 -29.17
C LYS A 464 -16.39 -21.48 -29.75
N THR A 465 -16.25 -20.48 -28.88
CA THR A 465 -16.00 -19.09 -29.27
C THR A 465 -14.51 -18.79 -29.48
N LYS A 466 -13.61 -19.68 -29.03
CA LYS A 466 -12.16 -19.49 -29.01
C LYS A 466 -11.73 -18.23 -28.24
N GLN A 467 -12.48 -17.87 -27.20
CA GLN A 467 -12.22 -16.72 -26.35
C GLN A 467 -12.26 -17.14 -24.88
N PHE A 468 -11.61 -16.35 -24.03
CA PHE A 468 -11.78 -16.50 -22.59
C PHE A 468 -13.20 -16.12 -22.19
N LYS A 469 -13.77 -16.83 -21.22
CA LYS A 469 -15.09 -16.51 -20.69
C LYS A 469 -15.06 -15.15 -20.02
N ASP A 470 -16.17 -14.43 -20.13
CA ASP A 470 -16.31 -13.09 -19.57
C ASP A 470 -15.97 -13.08 -18.07
N GLY A 471 -15.09 -12.14 -17.69
CA GLY A 471 -14.76 -11.83 -16.30
C GLY A 471 -13.69 -12.69 -15.66
N VAL A 472 -13.27 -13.80 -16.29
CA VAL A 472 -12.21 -14.64 -15.73
C VAL A 472 -10.87 -13.92 -15.72
N ALA A 473 -10.71 -12.93 -16.58
CA ALA A 473 -9.54 -12.08 -16.71
C ALA A 473 -9.51 -10.86 -15.77
N ASP A 474 -10.64 -10.54 -15.15
CA ASP A 474 -10.87 -9.24 -14.51
C ASP A 474 -10.34 -9.23 -13.07
N PHE A 475 -9.10 -9.66 -12.90
CA PHE A 475 -8.40 -9.65 -11.63
C PHE A 475 -6.97 -9.13 -11.76
N VAL A 476 -6.38 -8.80 -10.61
CA VAL A 476 -5.01 -8.33 -10.47
C VAL A 476 -4.23 -9.31 -9.61
N ILE A 477 -2.94 -9.41 -9.89
CA ILE A 477 -1.98 -10.18 -9.10
C ILE A 477 -1.24 -9.20 -8.20
N TYR A 478 -1.20 -9.50 -6.90
CA TYR A 478 -0.40 -8.74 -5.94
C TYR A 478 1.04 -9.24 -5.91
N GLY A 479 2.01 -8.33 -5.80
CA GLY A 479 3.41 -8.71 -5.75
C GLY A 479 4.35 -7.54 -5.49
N SER A 480 5.50 -7.83 -4.88
CA SER A 480 6.50 -6.81 -4.50
C SER A 480 7.33 -6.25 -5.66
N ASN A 481 7.21 -6.83 -6.86
CA ASN A 481 8.08 -6.51 -8.00
C ASN A 481 7.53 -5.39 -8.89
N PHE A 482 6.27 -5.00 -8.68
CA PHE A 482 5.60 -3.98 -9.46
C PHE A 482 4.79 -3.03 -8.56
N ALA A 483 4.47 -1.87 -9.10
CA ALA A 483 3.66 -0.84 -8.46
C ALA A 483 2.56 -0.39 -9.42
N ALA A 484 1.34 -0.28 -8.89
CA ALA A 484 0.20 0.31 -9.56
C ALA A 484 0.25 1.82 -9.40
N LEU A 485 0.33 2.55 -10.52
CA LEU A 485 0.36 4.00 -10.54
C LEU A 485 -1.02 4.57 -10.90
N SER A 486 -1.48 5.61 -10.20
CA SER A 486 -2.74 6.28 -10.51
C SER A 486 -2.66 7.04 -11.84
N VAL A 487 -3.50 6.66 -12.81
CA VAL A 487 -3.61 7.35 -14.11
C VAL A 487 -4.04 8.80 -13.92
N ARG A 488 -4.94 9.06 -12.96
CA ARG A 488 -5.40 10.41 -12.64
C ARG A 488 -4.24 11.31 -12.25
N VAL A 489 -3.36 10.86 -11.34
CA VAL A 489 -2.19 11.65 -10.92
C VAL A 489 -1.22 11.82 -12.08
N ILE A 490 -1.01 10.75 -12.87
CA ILE A 490 -0.13 10.76 -14.04
C ILE A 490 -0.54 11.85 -15.05
N ILE A 491 -1.84 12.09 -15.24
CA ILE A 491 -2.33 13.08 -16.20
C ILE A 491 -2.42 14.47 -15.55
N VAL A 492 -3.00 14.58 -14.36
CA VAL A 492 -3.35 15.87 -13.75
C VAL A 492 -2.11 16.69 -13.39
N VAL A 493 -1.08 16.08 -12.80
CA VAL A 493 0.11 16.81 -12.34
C VAL A 493 0.87 17.45 -13.52
N PRO A 494 1.17 16.74 -14.62
CA PRO A 494 1.77 17.37 -15.79
C PRO A 494 0.91 18.46 -16.43
N VAL A 495 -0.39 18.24 -16.56
CA VAL A 495 -1.29 19.24 -17.15
C VAL A 495 -1.31 20.53 -16.32
N ILE A 496 -1.43 20.43 -14.99
CA ILE A 496 -1.37 21.61 -14.10
C ILE A 496 0.00 22.29 -14.19
N THR A 497 1.09 21.51 -14.24
CA THR A 497 2.45 22.07 -14.36
C THR A 497 2.60 22.88 -15.64
N VAL A 498 2.21 22.32 -16.79
CA VAL A 498 2.29 23.00 -18.10
C VAL A 498 1.36 24.21 -18.13
N PHE A 499 0.15 24.10 -17.60
CA PHE A 499 -0.81 25.21 -17.53
C PHE A 499 -0.27 26.38 -16.70
N LEU A 500 0.27 26.11 -15.50
CA LEU A 500 0.85 27.16 -14.64
C LEU A 500 2.11 27.75 -15.24
N TRP A 501 2.98 26.93 -15.83
CA TRP A 501 4.16 27.40 -16.55
C TRP A 501 3.78 28.34 -17.70
N LEU A 502 2.81 27.94 -18.52
CA LEU A 502 2.30 28.75 -19.63
C LEU A 502 1.61 30.02 -19.12
N SER A 503 0.88 29.94 -18.01
CA SER A 503 0.24 31.11 -17.39
C SER A 503 1.28 32.12 -16.90
N VAL A 504 2.33 31.66 -16.21
CA VAL A 504 3.45 32.53 -15.80
C VAL A 504 4.10 33.15 -17.02
N TYR A 505 4.49 32.35 -18.00
CA TYR A 505 5.12 32.81 -19.25
C TYR A 505 4.27 33.86 -19.98
N LEU A 506 2.97 33.61 -20.15
CA LEU A 506 2.05 34.54 -20.82
C LEU A 506 1.87 35.85 -20.04
N LEU A 507 1.90 35.80 -18.71
CA LEU A 507 1.73 36.98 -17.86
C LEU A 507 3.00 37.83 -17.75
N THR A 508 4.19 37.23 -17.87
CA THR A 508 5.46 37.91 -17.59
C THR A 508 6.28 38.27 -18.82
N ASP A 509 6.28 37.39 -19.82
CA ASP A 509 7.26 37.44 -20.92
C ASP A 509 6.61 37.65 -22.28
N ASN A 510 5.28 37.56 -22.40
CA ASN A 510 4.60 37.76 -23.66
C ASN A 510 4.30 39.25 -23.92
N PRO A 511 4.96 39.90 -24.91
CA PRO A 511 4.76 41.32 -25.21
C PRO A 511 3.39 41.63 -25.80
N CYS A 512 2.64 40.61 -26.27
CA CYS A 512 1.40 40.80 -27.01
C CYS A 512 0.17 41.10 -26.15
N ILE A 513 0.22 40.90 -24.82
CA ILE A 513 -0.92 41.17 -23.94
C ILE A 513 -0.62 42.44 -23.12
N PRO A 514 -1.19 43.61 -23.46
CA PRO A 514 -0.98 44.85 -22.71
C PRO A 514 -1.79 44.83 -21.41
N LEU A 515 -1.45 43.92 -20.50
CA LEU A 515 -2.01 43.86 -19.17
C LEU A 515 -1.43 44.98 -18.29
N PRO A 516 -2.11 45.37 -17.20
CA PRO A 516 -1.66 46.45 -16.28
C PRO A 516 -0.39 46.12 -15.47
N TRP A 517 0.37 45.08 -15.85
CA TRP A 517 1.64 44.68 -15.23
C TRP A 517 2.83 45.57 -15.61
N ALA A 518 2.61 46.66 -16.35
CA ALA A 518 3.66 47.59 -16.73
C ALA A 518 4.45 48.12 -15.51
N TYR A 519 3.78 48.35 -14.38
CA TYR A 519 4.44 48.68 -13.10
C TYR A 519 5.42 47.60 -12.65
N VAL A 520 4.98 46.34 -12.71
CA VAL A 520 5.73 45.17 -12.25
C VAL A 520 6.93 44.88 -13.15
N ASN A 521 6.75 45.00 -14.48
CA ASN A 521 7.87 44.90 -15.42
C ASN A 521 8.89 46.03 -15.25
N ALA A 522 8.43 47.23 -14.91
CA ALA A 522 9.30 48.37 -14.66
C ALA A 522 10.08 48.25 -13.33
N LEU A 523 9.62 47.42 -12.38
CA LEU A 523 10.33 47.07 -11.15
C LEU A 523 11.47 46.05 -11.35
N LYS A 524 11.64 45.48 -12.56
CA LYS A 524 12.77 44.58 -12.84
C LYS A 524 14.07 45.39 -12.72
N ALA A 525 15.03 44.89 -11.94
CA ALA A 525 16.32 45.56 -11.71
C ALA A 525 17.02 46.08 -12.99
N PRO A 526 17.05 45.35 -14.12
CA PRO A 526 17.62 45.89 -15.37
C PRO A 526 16.97 47.18 -15.87
N VAL A 527 15.64 47.31 -15.71
CA VAL A 527 14.88 48.50 -16.13
C VAL A 527 15.12 49.67 -15.18
N LEU A 528 15.21 49.38 -13.88
CA LEU A 528 15.62 50.37 -12.88
C LEU A 528 17.05 50.87 -13.15
N TYR A 529 18.00 49.99 -13.48
CA TYR A 529 19.36 50.41 -13.79
C TYR A 529 19.49 51.15 -15.13
N SER A 530 18.75 50.75 -16.17
CA SER A 530 18.76 51.47 -17.45
C SER A 530 18.12 52.85 -17.36
N SER A 531 17.10 53.03 -16.52
CA SER A 531 16.49 54.36 -16.29
C SER A 531 17.44 55.28 -15.52
N VAL A 532 18.19 54.76 -14.54
CA VAL A 532 19.25 55.51 -13.85
C VAL A 532 20.36 55.93 -14.82
N ASP A 533 20.82 55.01 -15.69
CA ASP A 533 21.89 55.31 -16.65
C ASP A 533 21.47 56.40 -17.67
N ASN A 534 20.22 56.37 -18.14
CA ASN A 534 19.68 57.41 -19.02
C ASN A 534 19.60 58.79 -18.33
N GLU A 535 19.18 58.85 -17.07
CA GLU A 535 19.14 60.12 -16.33
C GLU A 535 20.53 60.69 -16.03
N THR A 536 21.53 59.83 -15.78
CA THR A 536 22.92 60.29 -15.61
C THR A 536 23.53 60.88 -16.88
N LEU A 537 23.03 60.50 -18.05
CA LEU A 537 23.45 61.07 -19.32
C LEU A 537 22.80 62.44 -19.59
N GLU A 538 21.58 62.66 -19.09
CA GLU A 538 20.83 63.92 -19.29
C GLU A 538 21.15 65.00 -18.26
N THR A 539 21.61 64.62 -17.06
CA THR A 539 21.95 65.59 -16.00
C THR A 539 23.47 65.67 -15.81
N GLU A 540 24.08 66.83 -16.12
CA GLU A 540 25.52 67.13 -15.93
C GLU A 540 25.97 67.18 -14.45
N ARG A 541 25.43 66.33 -13.57
CA ARG A 541 25.85 66.24 -12.17
C ARG A 541 26.76 65.02 -11.96
N PRO A 542 28.03 65.19 -11.56
CA PRO A 542 28.95 64.10 -11.27
C PRO A 542 28.59 63.46 -9.92
N GLY A 543 27.51 62.67 -9.88
CA GLY A 543 27.14 61.85 -8.73
C GLY A 543 27.51 60.39 -8.96
N ASN A 544 28.30 59.81 -8.06
CA ASN A 544 28.64 58.39 -8.11
C ASN A 544 27.43 57.56 -7.68
N TRP A 545 26.71 56.96 -8.63
CA TRP A 545 25.71 55.93 -8.35
C TRP A 545 26.41 54.63 -7.97
N LYS A 546 26.12 54.08 -6.78
CA LYS A 546 26.67 52.79 -6.34
C LYS A 546 25.68 51.66 -6.64
N ARG A 547 26.12 50.68 -7.43
CA ARG A 547 25.35 49.48 -7.85
C ARG A 547 25.51 48.28 -6.91
N THR A 548 25.91 48.51 -5.66
CA THR A 548 26.31 47.43 -4.73
C THR A 548 25.15 46.71 -4.05
N SER A 549 23.89 47.08 -4.32
CA SER A 549 22.70 46.49 -3.69
C SER A 549 21.57 46.20 -4.69
N GLN A 550 20.48 45.58 -4.27
CA GLN A 550 19.30 45.32 -5.12
C GLN A 550 18.52 46.61 -5.51
N ALA A 551 18.80 47.75 -4.87
CA ALA A 551 18.26 49.06 -5.23
C ALA A 551 19.42 50.07 -5.45
N PRO A 552 19.32 50.98 -6.45
CA PRO A 552 20.34 51.98 -6.69
C PRO A 552 20.36 53.05 -5.58
N TYR A 553 21.57 53.43 -5.13
CA TYR A 553 21.78 54.53 -4.19
C TYR A 553 22.54 55.68 -4.85
N TYR A 554 22.11 56.90 -4.54
CA TYR A 554 22.81 58.13 -4.93
C TYR A 554 23.64 58.63 -3.74
N THR A 555 24.93 58.87 -3.97
CA THR A 555 25.81 59.50 -2.97
C THR A 555 25.94 60.98 -3.28
N GLU A 556 25.32 61.83 -2.45
CA GLU A 556 25.47 63.28 -2.52
C GLU A 556 26.20 63.75 -1.26
N LYS A 557 27.39 64.36 -1.43
CA LYS A 557 28.21 64.95 -0.36
C LYS A 557 28.31 64.05 0.88
N GLU A 558 28.86 62.84 0.69
CA GLU A 558 29.11 61.81 1.73
C GLU A 558 27.86 61.17 2.38
N SER A 559 26.64 61.60 2.03
CA SER A 559 25.41 60.98 2.50
C SER A 559 24.81 60.04 1.45
N LEU A 560 24.44 58.81 1.85
CA LEU A 560 23.72 57.85 1.02
C LEU A 560 22.23 58.19 1.03
N VAL A 561 21.73 58.71 -0.08
CA VAL A 561 20.31 59.01 -0.26
C VAL A 561 19.68 57.95 -1.15
N ALA A 562 18.72 57.21 -0.61
CA ALA A 562 17.89 56.29 -1.38
C ALA A 562 16.92 57.11 -2.27
N VAL A 563 17.09 57.01 -3.60
CA VAL A 563 16.27 57.72 -4.59
C VAL A 563 15.00 56.92 -4.86
N ARG A 564 13.85 57.61 -5.02
CA ARG A 564 12.57 56.96 -5.28
C ARG A 564 12.33 56.84 -6.78
N PRO A 565 12.06 55.64 -7.30
CA PRO A 565 11.45 55.51 -8.60
C PRO A 565 9.97 55.89 -8.47
N LYS A 566 9.55 56.96 -9.15
CA LYS A 566 8.16 57.40 -9.25
C LYS A 566 7.58 56.80 -10.53
N TYR A 567 6.62 55.89 -10.37
CA TYR A 567 5.92 55.34 -11.52
C TYR A 567 4.83 56.32 -11.94
N ASP A 568 4.95 56.86 -13.13
CA ASP A 568 3.88 57.63 -13.73
C ASP A 568 2.89 56.67 -14.41
N LEU A 569 1.65 56.71 -13.94
CA LEU A 569 0.54 55.88 -14.43
C LEU A 569 0.17 56.20 -15.89
N GLU A 570 0.37 57.44 -16.33
CA GLU A 570 0.02 57.88 -17.68
C GLU A 570 1.09 57.49 -18.69
N SER A 571 2.36 57.80 -18.41
CA SER A 571 3.47 57.44 -19.30
C SER A 571 3.91 55.98 -19.20
N ARG A 572 3.54 55.27 -18.12
CA ARG A 572 3.99 53.91 -17.80
C ARG A 572 5.52 53.77 -17.63
N VAL A 573 6.22 54.87 -17.38
CA VAL A 573 7.67 54.93 -17.20
C VAL A 573 8.00 55.29 -15.75
N PHE A 574 9.13 54.78 -15.26
CA PHE A 574 9.72 55.24 -13.99
C PHE A 574 10.57 56.48 -14.24
N SER A 575 10.28 57.56 -13.52
CA SER A 575 11.17 58.72 -13.38
C SER A 575 11.75 58.76 -11.98
N TRP A 576 12.98 59.25 -11.81
CA TRP A 576 13.56 59.40 -10.48
C TRP A 576 13.45 60.86 -10.07
N ASP A 577 12.48 61.14 -9.19
CA ASP A 577 12.19 62.49 -8.76
C ASP A 577 13.30 62.98 -7.81
N SER A 578 14.28 63.70 -8.34
CA SER A 578 15.40 64.30 -7.59
C SER A 578 14.97 65.52 -6.75
N HIS A 579 13.74 66.00 -6.91
CA HIS A 579 13.23 67.23 -6.30
C HIS A 579 12.19 66.97 -5.20
N THR A 580 12.61 66.47 -4.03
CA THR A 580 11.85 66.69 -2.78
C THR A 580 12.77 66.86 -1.57
N GLN A 581 13.63 67.88 -1.61
CA GLN A 581 13.93 68.66 -0.41
C GLN A 581 13.32 70.05 -0.59
N GLY A 582 12.09 70.21 -0.12
CA GLY A 582 11.57 71.55 0.16
C GLY A 582 12.38 72.12 1.31
N MET A 583 13.24 73.10 1.02
CA MET A 583 13.74 74.00 2.04
C MET A 583 12.54 74.70 2.67
N ARG A 584 12.20 74.29 3.88
CA ARG A 584 11.33 75.05 4.77
C ARG A 584 12.18 76.22 5.28
N ASN A 585 12.08 77.36 4.59
CA ASN A 585 12.62 78.63 5.07
C ASN A 585 11.77 79.09 6.27
N ASP A 586 12.23 78.79 7.48
CA ASP A 586 11.74 79.45 8.69
C ASP A 586 12.77 80.50 9.11
N SER A 587 12.49 81.76 8.77
CA SER A 587 13.10 82.93 9.39
C SER A 587 11.99 83.96 9.64
N GLU A 588 11.54 84.10 10.90
CA GLU A 588 11.44 85.39 11.60
C GLU A 588 10.83 85.26 13.02
N GLY A 589 11.70 85.56 14.00
CA GLY A 589 11.52 86.19 15.32
C GLY A 589 10.18 86.20 16.08
N SER A 590 10.23 85.82 17.36
CA SER A 590 10.19 86.80 18.47
C SER A 590 10.23 86.17 19.87
N GLY A 591 11.25 86.56 20.65
CA GLY A 591 11.08 87.00 22.04
C GLY A 591 11.20 85.97 23.20
N PRO A 592 11.86 86.33 24.33
CA PRO A 592 12.40 85.38 25.30
C PRO A 592 11.55 85.26 26.57
N LYS A 593 11.58 84.09 27.24
CA LYS A 593 11.37 83.96 28.69
C LYS A 593 12.32 82.92 29.30
N SER A 594 13.14 83.40 30.22
CA SER A 594 13.95 82.67 31.21
C SER A 594 13.11 82.44 32.49
N PRO A 595 13.61 81.82 33.59
CA PRO A 595 13.87 80.39 33.78
C PRO A 595 13.14 79.82 35.04
N ARG A 596 13.06 78.50 35.18
CA ARG A 596 12.82 77.75 36.45
C ARG A 596 13.30 76.31 36.19
N THR A 597 14.50 75.87 36.58
CA THR A 597 15.01 75.45 37.91
C THR A 597 14.21 74.34 38.61
N ILE A 598 14.96 73.35 39.11
CA ILE A 598 14.66 72.34 40.16
C ILE A 598 14.02 71.04 39.61
N GLU A 599 14.50 69.80 39.79
CA GLU A 599 15.41 69.21 40.79
C GLU A 599 16.03 67.89 40.30
N GLU A 600 17.19 67.58 40.86
CA GLU A 600 17.84 66.28 40.90
C GLU A 600 17.01 65.24 41.67
N GLY A 601 17.15 63.97 41.29
CA GLY A 601 16.56 62.84 42.00
C GLY A 601 17.32 61.54 41.72
N LEU A 602 18.58 61.50 42.16
CA LEU A 602 19.36 60.27 42.34
C LEU A 602 18.61 59.33 43.31
N LYS A 603 18.40 58.07 42.93
CA LYS A 603 18.42 56.94 43.88
C LYS A 603 19.03 55.70 43.24
N THR A 604 20.16 55.33 43.82
CA THR A 604 20.95 54.11 43.63
C THR A 604 20.48 52.98 44.56
N ASN A 605 21.07 51.80 44.32
CA ASN A 605 21.07 50.51 45.05
C ASN A 605 20.01 49.52 44.55
N GLY A 606 20.35 48.34 44.00
CA GLY A 606 21.40 47.39 44.43
C GLY A 606 20.81 46.57 45.60
N ASP A 607 20.83 45.25 45.71
CA ASP A 607 21.44 44.10 45.03
C ASP A 607 20.55 42.88 45.40
N HIS A 608 20.60 41.79 44.62
CA HIS A 608 21.06 40.48 45.11
C HIS A 608 20.82 39.34 44.11
N GLU A 609 21.91 38.63 43.85
CA GLU A 609 22.01 37.25 43.36
C GLU A 609 21.15 36.27 44.18
N VAL A 610 20.51 35.31 43.52
CA VAL A 610 20.91 33.87 43.41
C VAL A 610 20.34 33.33 42.11
#